data_AF-A0A1H3PJN7-F1
#
_entry.id   AF-A0A1H3PJN7-F1
#
_cell.length_a   1.000
_cell.length_b   1.000
_cell.length_c   1.000
_cell.angle_alpha   90.00
_cell.angle_beta   90.00
_cell.angle_gamma   90.00
#
_symmetry.space_group_name_H-M   'P 1'
#
loop_
_entity.id
_entity.type
_entity.pdbx_description
1 polymer ?
#
loop_
_entity_poly.entity_id
_entity_poly.type
_entity_poly.pdbx_seq_one_letter_code
_entity_poly.pdbx_strand_id
1 'polypeptide(L)'
;MLTVNVPKFYSISLESTLNYTPYSQRLEKTVAAISRYAIKCLNEKVKIENLSDDKIIEFYLTKCLLSISSNPVWIQNVNKHKLDKDYLYILLKKYFYQYTNNFYL
;
A
#
# COMPACT_ATOMS: atom_id res chain seq x y z
N MET A 1 5.70 -1.95 -14.58
CA MET A 1 4.22 -1.87 -14.66
C MET A 1 3.64 -2.14 -13.29
N LEU A 2 2.74 -1.28 -12.78
CA LEU A 2 2.03 -1.54 -11.53
C LEU A 2 0.99 -2.64 -11.78
N THR A 3 1.01 -3.69 -10.97
CA THR A 3 0.04 -4.80 -11.05
C THR A 3 -0.36 -5.17 -9.64
N VAL A 4 -1.62 -5.59 -9.45
CA VAL A 4 -2.10 -6.17 -8.19
C VAL A 4 -1.46 -7.55 -8.02
N ASN A 5 -0.83 -7.79 -6.87
CA ASN A 5 -0.16 -9.05 -6.56
C ASN A 5 -0.28 -9.34 -5.05
N VAL A 6 -1.32 -10.08 -4.69
CA VAL A 6 -1.62 -10.45 -3.30
C VAL A 6 -0.51 -11.33 -2.69
N PRO A 7 0.01 -12.39 -3.35
CA PRO A 7 1.13 -13.18 -2.79
C PRO A 7 2.36 -12.35 -2.44
N LYS A 8 2.73 -11.40 -3.31
CA LYS A 8 3.84 -10.48 -3.03
C LYS A 8 3.58 -9.63 -1.79
N PHE A 9 2.35 -9.15 -1.61
CA PHE A 9 1.99 -8.36 -0.45
C PHE A 9 2.08 -9.17 0.85
N TYR A 10 1.68 -10.44 0.83
CA TYR A 10 1.87 -11.35 1.96
C TYR A 10 3.33 -11.66 2.26
N SER A 11 4.18 -11.79 1.23
CA SER A 11 5.60 -12.08 1.43
C SER A 11 6.41 -10.96 2.11
N ILE A 12 5.82 -9.77 2.27
CA ILE A 12 6.50 -8.63 2.90
C ILE A 12 6.34 -8.75 4.40
N SER A 13 7.45 -9.08 5.07
CA SER A 13 7.54 -9.12 6.52
C SER A 13 7.36 -7.75 7.17
N LEU A 14 6.93 -7.74 8.43
CA LEU A 14 6.90 -6.53 9.25
C LEU A 14 8.29 -5.88 9.31
N GLU A 15 9.35 -6.66 9.45
CA GLU A 15 10.74 -6.20 9.50
C GLU A 15 11.12 -5.44 8.23
N SER A 16 10.68 -5.90 7.05
CA SER A 16 10.89 -5.17 5.79
C SER A 16 10.21 -3.80 5.80
N THR A 17 9.06 -3.66 6.47
CA THR A 17 8.35 -2.37 6.59
C THR A 17 8.97 -1.42 7.61
N LEU A 18 9.78 -1.93 8.53
CA LEU A 18 10.52 -1.14 9.52
C LEU A 18 11.89 -0.69 9.00
N ASN A 19 12.55 -1.52 8.18
CA ASN A 19 13.95 -1.35 7.78
C ASN A 19 14.15 -0.87 6.33
N TYR A 20 13.14 -0.26 5.71
CA TYR A 20 13.26 0.29 4.35
C TYR A 20 13.84 1.71 4.35
N THR A 21 14.47 2.11 3.25
CA THR A 21 15.03 3.46 3.10
C THR A 21 13.96 4.44 2.61
N PRO A 22 13.57 5.46 3.39
CA PRO A 22 12.63 6.48 2.93
C PRO A 22 13.33 7.46 1.97
N TYR A 23 12.79 7.64 0.76
CA TYR A 23 13.39 8.54 -0.24
C TYR A 23 12.82 9.97 -0.22
N SER A 24 11.55 10.12 0.16
CA SER A 24 10.86 11.40 0.10
C SER A 24 9.72 11.45 1.11
N GLN A 25 9.82 12.38 2.06
CA GLN A 25 8.77 12.60 3.05
C GLN A 25 7.42 12.98 2.40
N ARG A 26 7.47 13.67 1.25
CA ARG A 26 6.26 14.00 0.48
C ARG A 26 5.62 12.73 -0.08
N LEU A 27 6.42 11.83 -0.63
CA LEU A 27 5.94 10.54 -1.13
C LEU A 27 5.31 9.71 -0.01
N GLU A 28 6.00 9.60 1.13
CA GLU A 28 5.50 8.92 2.34
C GLU A 28 4.11 9.41 2.72
N LYS A 29 3.96 10.73 2.90
CA LYS A 29 2.67 11.35 3.25
C LYS A 29 1.59 11.08 2.19
N THR A 30 1.94 11.08 0.92
CA THR A 30 1.01 10.76 -0.17
C THR A 30 0.54 9.31 -0.10
N VAL A 31 1.44 8.34 0.04
CA VAL A 31 1.07 6.92 0.14
C VAL A 31 0.30 6.64 1.42
N ALA A 32 0.65 7.30 2.53
CA ALA A 32 -0.08 7.23 3.79
C ALA A 32 -1.54 7.69 3.63
N ALA A 33 -1.76 8.82 2.97
CA ALA A 33 -3.10 9.37 2.76
C ALA A 33 -3.96 8.47 1.86
N ILE A 34 -3.37 7.97 0.77
CA ILE A 34 -4.03 7.02 -0.15
C ILE A 34 -4.42 5.73 0.59
N SER A 35 -3.49 5.18 1.37
CA SER A 35 -3.72 3.96 2.15
C SER A 35 -4.83 4.14 3.17
N ARG A 36 -4.81 5.25 3.92
CA ARG A 36 -5.86 5.57 4.89
C ARG A 36 -7.23 5.66 4.23
N TYR A 37 -7.31 6.29 3.07
CA TYR A 37 -8.55 6.40 2.32
C TYR A 37 -9.04 5.05 1.79
N ALA A 38 -8.14 4.18 1.34
CA ALA A 38 -8.48 2.82 0.92
C ALA A 38 -9.06 1.99 2.07
N ILE A 39 -8.43 2.04 3.26
CA ILE A 39 -8.95 1.37 4.47
C ILE A 39 -10.29 1.95 4.91
N LYS A 40 -10.44 3.28 4.87
CA LYS A 40 -11.74 3.91 5.14
C LYS A 40 -12.83 3.40 4.19
N CYS A 41 -12.54 3.34 2.88
CA CYS A 41 -13.48 2.82 1.89
C CYS A 41 -13.82 1.35 2.13
N LEU A 42 -12.82 0.54 2.50
CA LEU A 42 -13.03 -0.86 2.86
C LEU A 42 -14.00 -0.95 4.04
N ASN A 43 -13.73 -0.27 5.15
CA ASN A 43 -14.56 -0.32 6.35
C ASN A 43 -16.00 0.21 6.12
N GLU A 44 -16.17 1.25 5.30
CA GLU A 44 -17.48 1.91 5.09
C GLU A 44 -18.34 1.24 4.01
N LYS A 45 -17.74 0.79 2.91
CA LYS A 45 -18.48 0.28 1.73
C LYS A 45 -18.56 -1.23 1.67
N VAL A 46 -17.67 -1.91 2.38
CA VAL A 46 -17.54 -3.35 2.36
C VAL A 46 -17.66 -3.81 3.81
N LYS A 47 -18.75 -4.50 4.16
CA LYS A 47 -18.82 -5.13 5.49
C LYS A 47 -17.73 -6.20 5.54
N ILE A 48 -16.60 -5.86 6.17
CA ILE A 48 -15.37 -6.67 6.23
C ILE A 48 -15.65 -8.08 6.75
N GLU A 49 -16.65 -8.19 7.63
CA GLU A 49 -17.11 -9.43 8.28
C GLU A 49 -17.44 -10.58 7.30
N ASN A 50 -17.62 -10.30 6.00
CA ASN A 50 -17.96 -11.30 4.99
C ASN A 50 -16.89 -11.54 3.91
N LEU A 51 -15.71 -10.91 4.00
CA LEU A 51 -14.64 -11.09 3.01
C LEU A 51 -13.50 -11.92 3.55
N SER A 52 -12.97 -12.81 2.71
CA SER A 52 -11.67 -13.45 2.94
C SER A 52 -10.55 -12.41 2.93
N ASP A 53 -9.47 -12.68 3.69
CA ASP A 53 -8.29 -11.81 3.74
C ASP A 53 -7.75 -11.45 2.35
N ASP A 54 -7.69 -12.40 1.43
CA ASP A 54 -7.23 -12.16 0.05
C ASP A 54 -8.06 -11.11 -0.68
N LYS A 55 -9.38 -11.07 -0.44
CA LYS A 55 -10.28 -10.09 -1.05
C LYS A 55 -10.14 -8.72 -0.40
N ILE A 56 -9.87 -8.68 0.90
CA ILE A 56 -9.53 -7.45 1.62
C ILE A 56 -8.24 -6.85 1.05
N ILE A 57 -7.20 -7.66 0.91
CA ILE A 57 -5.90 -7.23 0.36
C ILE A 57 -6.03 -6.84 -1.11
N GLU A 58 -6.74 -7.63 -1.93
CA GLU A 58 -6.99 -7.33 -3.34
C GLU A 58 -7.70 -5.98 -3.51
N PHE A 59 -8.73 -5.71 -2.72
CA PHE A 59 -9.44 -4.43 -2.73
C PHE A 59 -8.52 -3.27 -2.33
N TYR A 60 -7.81 -3.42 -1.21
CA TYR A 60 -6.89 -2.40 -0.68
C TYR A 60 -5.81 -2.05 -1.72
N LEU A 61 -5.14 -3.05 -2.28
CA LEU A 61 -4.11 -2.88 -3.30
C LEU A 61 -4.69 -2.24 -4.56
N THR A 62 -5.82 -2.72 -5.06
CA THR A 62 -6.45 -2.17 -6.27
C THR A 62 -6.75 -0.68 -6.08
N LYS A 63 -7.35 -0.32 -4.94
CA LYS A 63 -7.70 1.08 -4.66
C LYS A 63 -6.46 1.97 -4.56
N CYS A 64 -5.43 1.50 -3.85
CA CYS A 64 -4.19 2.25 -3.69
C CYS A 64 -3.46 2.42 -5.03
N LEU A 65 -3.28 1.34 -5.79
CA LEU A 65 -2.54 1.35 -7.05
C LEU A 65 -3.23 2.23 -8.11
N LEU A 66 -4.57 2.25 -8.15
CA LEU A 66 -5.32 3.16 -9.02
C LEU A 66 -5.09 4.64 -8.67
N SER A 67 -4.99 4.98 -7.38
CA SER A 67 -4.70 6.35 -6.96
C SER A 67 -3.23 6.74 -7.14
N ILE A 68 -2.31 5.78 -7.03
CA ILE A 68 -0.86 6.02 -7.14
C ILE A 68 -0.42 6.13 -8.60
N SER A 69 -1.00 5.34 -9.50
CA SER A 69 -0.57 5.25 -10.91
C SER A 69 -0.62 6.59 -11.65
N SER A 70 -1.55 7.46 -11.28
CA SER A 70 -1.72 8.81 -11.83
C SER A 70 -1.22 9.93 -10.91
N ASN A 71 -0.60 9.58 -9.77
CA ASN A 71 -0.18 10.58 -8.80
C ASN A 71 1.14 11.25 -9.21
N PRO A 72 1.20 12.59 -9.31
CA PRO A 72 2.40 13.29 -9.77
C PRO A 72 3.58 13.13 -8.80
N VAL A 73 3.33 13.01 -7.49
CA VAL A 73 4.40 12.77 -6.50
C VAL A 73 5.03 11.41 -6.74
N TRP A 74 4.24 10.37 -6.99
CA TRP A 74 4.76 9.05 -7.34
C TRP A 74 5.59 9.08 -8.62
N ILE A 75 5.02 9.62 -9.71
CA ILE A 75 5.67 9.69 -11.03
C ILE A 75 7.04 10.40 -10.95
N GLN A 76 7.11 11.53 -10.25
CA GLN A 76 8.36 12.27 -10.07
C GLN A 76 9.42 11.47 -9.28
N ASN A 77 9.01 10.79 -8.21
CA ASN A 77 9.94 10.07 -7.34
C ASN A 77 10.42 8.75 -7.97
N VAL A 78 9.56 8.04 -8.70
CA VAL A 78 9.95 6.84 -9.47
C VAL A 78 11.08 7.16 -10.44
N ASN A 79 10.95 8.24 -11.21
CA ASN A 79 11.98 8.62 -12.18
C ASN A 79 13.26 9.10 -11.50
N LYS A 80 13.13 9.92 -10.45
CA LYS A 80 14.28 10.52 -9.75
C LYS A 80 15.12 9.50 -8.97
N HIS A 81 14.45 8.60 -8.26
CA HIS A 81 15.08 7.65 -7.34
C HIS A 81 15.12 6.22 -7.87
N LYS A 82 14.65 6.00 -9.12
CA LYS A 82 14.52 4.67 -9.74
C LYS A 82 13.75 3.69 -8.84
N LEU A 83 12.69 4.19 -8.19
CA LEU A 83 11.88 3.37 -7.28
C LEU A 83 11.22 2.25 -8.06
N ASP A 84 11.35 1.04 -7.55
CA ASP A 84 10.73 -0.13 -8.14
C ASP A 84 9.33 -0.38 -7.52
N LYS A 85 8.70 -1.45 -8.02
CA LYS A 85 7.41 -1.91 -7.52
C LYS A 85 7.52 -2.38 -6.06
N ASP A 86 8.67 -2.89 -5.66
CA ASP A 86 8.88 -3.56 -4.38
C ASP A 86 8.88 -2.53 -3.26
N TYR A 87 9.55 -1.40 -3.47
CA TYR A 87 9.49 -0.23 -2.61
C TYR A 87 8.05 0.23 -2.36
N LEU A 88 7.23 0.34 -3.43
CA LEU A 88 5.84 0.75 -3.27
C LEU A 88 5.04 -0.23 -2.42
N TYR A 89 5.24 -1.52 -2.65
CA TYR A 89 4.55 -2.57 -1.92
C TYR A 89 4.94 -2.58 -0.44
N ILE A 90 6.21 -2.31 -0.11
CA ILE A 90 6.67 -2.14 1.28
C ILE A 90 5.95 -0.97 1.95
N LEU A 91 5.86 0.19 1.28
CA LEU A 91 5.13 1.34 1.80
C LEU A 91 3.64 1.04 2.03
N LEU A 92 3.00 0.37 1.07
CA LEU A 92 1.61 -0.02 1.20
C LEU A 92 1.42 -1.00 2.37
N LYS A 93 2.31 -2.00 2.53
CA LYS A 93 2.25 -2.94 3.65
C LYS A 93 2.43 -2.23 5.00
N LYS A 94 3.39 -1.31 5.10
CA LYS A 94 3.60 -0.46 6.28
C LYS A 94 2.32 0.25 6.69
N TYR A 95 1.69 0.96 5.75
CA TYR A 95 0.50 1.75 6.06
C TYR A 95 -0.75 0.89 6.24
N PHE A 96 -0.81 -0.27 5.61
CA PHE A 96 -1.81 -1.28 5.93
C PHE A 96 -1.73 -1.66 7.41
N TYR A 97 -0.55 -2.11 7.88
CA TYR A 97 -0.33 -2.43 9.29
C TYR A 97 -0.72 -1.28 10.23
N GLN A 98 -0.30 -0.07 9.89
CA GLN A 98 -0.56 1.11 10.72
C GLN A 98 -2.06 1.46 10.84
N TYR A 99 -2.88 1.17 9.82
CA TYR A 99 -4.29 1.56 9.81
C TYR A 99 -5.27 0.43 10.12
N THR A 100 -4.85 -0.83 9.96
CA THR A 100 -5.68 -2.00 10.31
C THR A 100 -5.30 -2.61 11.65
N ASN A 101 -4.10 -2.34 12.16
CA ASN A 101 -3.49 -3.05 13.29
C ASN A 101 -3.37 -4.57 13.06
N ASN A 102 -3.43 -5.04 11.81
CA ASN A 102 -3.36 -6.46 11.50
C ASN A 102 -1.94 -6.86 11.11
N PHE A 103 -1.11 -7.19 12.12
CA PHE A 103 0.30 -7.55 11.96
C PHE A 103 0.54 -9.01 11.56
N TYR A 104 -0.51 -9.83 11.53
CA TYR A 104 -0.43 -11.27 11.28
C TYR A 104 -0.76 -11.63 9.82
N LEU A 105 -1.15 -10.63 9.02
CA LEU A 105 -1.27 -10.70 7.56
C LEU A 105 0.01 -10.23 6.87
#